data_AF-A0A7X6DLC0-F1
#
_entry.id   AF-A0A7X6DLC0-F1
#
_cell.length_a   1.000
_cell.length_b   1.000
_cell.length_c   1.000
_cell.angle_alpha   90.00
_cell.angle_beta   90.00
_cell.angle_gamma   90.00
#
_symmetry.space_group_name_H-M   'P 1'
#
loop_
_entity.id
_entity.type
_entity.pdbx_description
1 polymer ?
#
loop_
_entity_poly.entity_id
_entity_poly.type
_entity_poly.pdbx_seq_one_letter_code
_entity_poly.pdbx_strand_id
1 'polypeptide(L)'
;MVKKIKKKIQKGPKATYAVPLVMALTALHGPRREGKDFRHLLEGADAIRSTLQLHLGQTLILADRPLSLAEYLSWGFKSRPARLAEMFSNSGVLPMGLAADNDLEGAPQLGILPMIALVQDRALDDFSERLSEELSEVGRVAFQNAIYPALGLIPGYDLLLYAPPSPAQGLNHAIDALNASLKDAFEQAAVPFPGPFPSIPESALASIPLKEPCTK
;
A
#
# COMPACT_ATOMS: atom_id res chain seq x y z
N MET A 1 17.52 36.85 -15.72
CA MET A 1 17.33 35.64 -16.56
C MET A 1 17.83 34.44 -15.75
N VAL A 2 16.94 33.70 -15.08
CA VAL A 2 17.33 32.60 -14.18
C VAL A 2 17.63 31.35 -15.03
N LYS A 3 18.88 30.87 -15.00
CA LYS A 3 19.27 29.64 -15.68
C LYS A 3 18.51 28.46 -15.06
N LYS A 4 17.58 27.85 -15.80
CA LYS A 4 16.96 26.58 -15.41
C LYS A 4 18.05 25.51 -15.40
N ILE A 5 18.51 25.11 -14.23
CA ILE A 5 19.41 23.97 -14.05
C ILE A 5 18.60 22.73 -14.45
N LYS A 6 18.92 22.12 -15.59
CA LYS A 6 18.34 20.85 -15.99
C LYS A 6 18.90 19.77 -15.06
N LYS A 7 18.08 19.28 -14.12
CA LYS A 7 18.39 18.09 -13.31
C LYS A 7 18.75 16.94 -14.25
N LYS A 8 19.95 16.37 -14.07
CA LYS A 8 20.49 15.32 -14.94
C LYS A 8 19.97 13.98 -14.46
N ILE A 9 19.12 13.33 -15.25
CA ILE A 9 18.67 11.96 -14.95
C ILE A 9 19.86 11.02 -15.16
N GLN A 10 20.27 10.29 -14.12
CA GLN A 10 21.25 9.22 -14.27
C GLN A 10 20.66 8.13 -15.16
N LYS A 11 21.42 7.69 -16.16
CA LYS A 11 21.08 6.56 -17.03
C LYS A 11 22.06 5.41 -16.77
N GLY A 12 21.61 4.17 -16.98
CA GLY A 12 22.42 2.96 -16.84
C GLY A 12 22.15 2.18 -15.54
N PRO A 13 22.92 1.11 -15.28
CA PRO A 13 22.58 0.07 -14.30
C PRO A 13 22.51 0.56 -12.84
N LYS A 14 23.09 1.73 -12.55
CA LYS A 14 23.06 2.38 -11.22
C LYS A 14 21.94 3.42 -11.07
N ALA A 15 21.20 3.71 -12.15
CA ALA A 15 20.05 4.60 -12.08
C ALA A 15 19.04 4.03 -11.09
N THR A 16 18.50 4.89 -10.24
CA THR A 16 17.47 4.51 -9.27
C THR A 16 16.12 5.00 -9.79
N TYR A 17 15.12 4.14 -9.74
CA TYR A 17 13.74 4.47 -10.05
C TYR A 17 12.90 4.40 -8.79
N ALA A 18 11.94 5.31 -8.68
CA ALA A 18 10.85 5.24 -7.74
C ALA A 18 9.69 4.49 -8.39
N VAL A 19 9.35 3.33 -7.83
CA VAL A 19 8.23 2.50 -8.26
C VAL A 19 7.08 2.69 -7.28
N PRO A 20 5.93 3.25 -7.70
CA PRO A 20 4.77 3.39 -6.84
C PRO A 20 4.09 2.03 -6.66
N LEU A 21 3.89 1.65 -5.41
CA LEU A 21 3.25 0.40 -5.00
C LEU A 21 2.03 0.69 -4.13
N VAL A 22 1.15 -0.30 -4.04
CA VAL A 22 0.01 -0.28 -3.13
C VAL A 22 -0.18 -1.67 -2.49
N MET A 23 -0.74 -1.67 -1.29
CA MET A 23 -1.42 -2.83 -0.72
C MET A 23 -2.88 -2.46 -0.49
N ALA A 24 -3.80 -3.27 -1.01
CA ALA A 24 -5.20 -3.20 -0.63
C ALA A 24 -5.41 -4.06 0.61
N LEU A 25 -6.07 -3.53 1.64
CA LEU A 25 -6.38 -4.25 2.86
C LEU A 25 -7.77 -3.89 3.41
N THR A 26 -8.34 -4.79 4.19
CA THR A 26 -9.54 -4.57 5.00
C THR A 26 -9.39 -5.30 6.33
N ALA A 27 -9.88 -4.67 7.40
CA ALA A 27 -10.06 -5.33 8.69
C ALA A 27 -11.50 -5.84 8.83
N LEU A 28 -11.63 -7.06 9.34
CA LEU A 28 -12.91 -7.64 9.76
C LEU A 28 -12.86 -7.81 11.27
N HIS A 29 -13.68 -7.06 11.98
CA HIS A 29 -13.76 -7.18 13.43
C HIS A 29 -14.69 -8.34 13.81
N GLY A 30 -14.55 -8.86 15.04
CA GLY A 30 -15.33 -9.98 15.56
C GLY A 30 -16.88 -9.86 15.48
N PRO A 31 -17.62 -10.83 16.05
CA PRO A 31 -18.91 -11.28 15.47
C PRO A 31 -19.96 -10.15 15.41
N ARG A 32 -20.53 -9.72 14.26
CA ARG A 32 -20.77 -10.34 12.93
C ARG A 32 -20.19 -9.50 11.76
N ARG A 33 -18.93 -9.06 11.87
CA ARG A 33 -18.12 -8.37 10.84
C ARG A 33 -18.42 -6.90 10.64
N GLU A 34 -18.69 -6.22 11.75
CA GLU A 34 -18.75 -4.77 11.80
C GLU A 34 -17.37 -4.19 11.44
N GLY A 35 -17.36 -3.16 10.60
CA GLY A 35 -16.15 -2.43 10.27
C GLY A 35 -15.98 -1.23 11.19
N LYS A 36 -14.91 -1.23 11.99
CA LYS A 36 -14.33 0.00 12.52
C LYS A 36 -13.43 0.61 11.46
N ASP A 37 -13.30 1.93 11.49
CA ASP A 37 -12.23 2.55 10.73
C ASP A 37 -10.88 2.07 11.29
N PHE A 38 -10.01 1.62 10.40
CA PHE A 38 -8.63 1.22 10.71
C PHE A 38 -7.63 2.11 9.95
N ARG A 39 -8.10 3.12 9.21
CA ARG A 39 -7.27 4.03 8.40
C ARG A 39 -6.64 5.12 9.25
N HIS A 40 -6.44 4.85 10.54
CA HIS A 40 -5.75 5.72 11.48
C HIS A 40 -4.23 5.64 11.29
N LEU A 41 -3.49 6.52 11.97
CA LEU A 41 -2.03 6.50 11.95
C LEU A 41 -1.50 5.15 12.45
N LEU A 42 -0.61 4.56 11.65
CA LEU A 42 0.14 3.37 11.97
C LEU A 42 1.25 3.72 12.95
N GLU A 43 0.94 3.69 14.24
CA GLU A 43 1.96 3.76 15.28
C GLU A 43 2.97 2.61 15.07
N GLY A 44 4.22 2.96 14.75
CA GLY A 44 5.23 1.97 14.37
C GLY A 44 5.31 1.61 12.88
N ALA A 45 4.89 2.52 11.98
CA ALA A 45 5.03 2.34 10.52
C ALA A 45 6.44 1.89 10.07
N ASP A 46 7.50 2.25 10.80
CA ASP A 46 8.88 1.81 10.54
C ASP A 46 9.05 0.28 10.64
N ALA A 47 8.37 -0.39 11.57
CA ALA A 47 8.44 -1.84 11.71
C ALA A 47 7.76 -2.54 10.53
N ILE A 48 6.55 -2.08 10.18
CA ILE A 48 5.79 -2.55 9.00
C ILE A 48 6.64 -2.37 7.74
N ARG A 49 7.21 -1.17 7.55
CA ARG A 49 8.09 -0.86 6.43
C ARG A 49 9.29 -1.80 6.39
N SER A 50 9.96 -2.02 7.52
CA SER A 50 11.16 -2.87 7.59
C SER A 50 10.85 -4.31 7.16
N THR A 51 9.71 -4.87 7.57
CA THR A 51 9.27 -6.21 7.13
C THR A 51 9.03 -6.25 5.62
N LEU A 52 8.34 -5.25 5.06
CA LEU A 52 8.08 -5.18 3.63
C LEU A 52 9.36 -4.94 2.81
N GLN A 53 10.32 -4.17 3.33
CA GLN A 53 11.64 -3.98 2.73
C GLN A 53 12.41 -5.30 2.61
N LEU A 54 12.36 -6.14 3.66
CA LEU A 54 13.01 -7.45 3.64
C LEU A 54 12.39 -8.38 2.60
N HIS A 55 11.06 -8.38 2.48
CA HIS A 55 10.35 -9.17 1.47
C HIS A 55 10.70 -8.73 0.04
N LEU A 56 10.57 -7.43 -0.25
CA LEU A 56 10.83 -6.88 -1.58
C LEU A 56 12.32 -6.80 -1.93
N GLY A 57 13.21 -6.86 -0.93
CA GLY A 57 14.66 -6.70 -1.10
C GLY A 57 15.07 -5.28 -1.53
N GLN A 58 14.22 -4.28 -1.32
CA GLN A 58 14.42 -2.91 -1.78
C GLN A 58 14.22 -1.88 -0.67
N THR A 59 14.78 -0.68 -0.87
CA THR A 59 14.44 0.44 0.01
C THR A 59 13.00 0.86 -0.25
N LEU A 60 12.22 1.06 0.82
CA LEU A 60 10.80 1.38 0.74
C LEU A 60 10.53 2.70 1.47
N ILE A 61 9.56 3.44 0.96
CA ILE A 61 8.93 4.55 1.66
C ILE A 61 7.46 4.16 1.81
N LEU A 62 6.93 4.21 3.03
CA LEU A 62 5.60 3.72 3.37
C LEU A 62 4.72 4.88 3.86
N ALA A 63 3.44 4.92 3.48
CA ALA A 63 2.51 5.85 4.11
C ALA A 63 2.30 5.56 5.60
N ASP A 64 2.14 6.60 6.39
CA ASP A 64 1.88 6.49 7.83
C ASP A 64 0.47 6.02 8.18
N ARG A 65 -0.42 5.85 7.20
CA ARG A 65 -1.74 5.23 7.37
C ARG A 65 -2.27 4.67 6.06
N PRO A 66 -3.20 3.70 6.11
CA PRO A 66 -4.04 3.38 4.97
C PRO A 66 -4.94 4.57 4.59
N LEU A 67 -5.23 4.71 3.31
CA LEU A 67 -6.11 5.73 2.73
C LEU A 67 -7.43 5.11 2.29
N SER A 68 -8.50 5.88 2.33
CA SER A 68 -9.69 5.53 1.56
C SER A 68 -9.41 5.55 0.05
N LEU A 69 -10.24 4.87 -0.72
CA LEU A 69 -10.11 4.89 -2.18
C LEU A 69 -10.21 6.31 -2.76
N ALA A 70 -11.12 7.13 -2.24
CA ALA A 70 -11.29 8.52 -2.67
C ALA A 70 -10.06 9.39 -2.32
N GLU A 71 -9.51 9.25 -1.12
CA GLU A 71 -8.26 9.93 -0.73
C GLU A 71 -7.11 9.54 -1.64
N TYR A 72 -6.90 8.24 -1.88
CA TYR A 72 -5.84 7.76 -2.76
C TYR A 72 -5.99 8.33 -4.19
N LEU A 73 -7.20 8.27 -4.76
CA LEU A 73 -7.46 8.75 -6.13
C LEU A 73 -7.37 10.27 -6.28
N SER A 74 -7.62 11.04 -5.21
CA SER A 74 -7.43 12.49 -5.19
C SER A 74 -6.01 12.91 -4.83
N TRP A 75 -5.20 12.02 -4.24
CA TRP A 75 -3.83 12.30 -3.85
C TRP A 75 -2.94 12.55 -5.08
N GLY A 76 -2.66 13.83 -5.35
CA GLY A 76 -1.95 14.26 -6.56
C GLY A 76 -0.49 13.78 -6.67
N PHE A 77 0.11 13.31 -5.57
CA PHE A 77 1.49 12.84 -5.58
C PHE A 77 1.65 11.38 -6.03
N LYS A 78 0.55 10.61 -6.15
CA LYS A 78 0.62 9.23 -6.70
C LYS A 78 1.25 9.17 -8.10
N SER A 79 1.15 10.25 -8.88
CA SER A 79 1.72 10.36 -10.22
C SER A 79 3.13 10.98 -10.24
N ARG A 80 3.75 11.22 -9.08
CA ARG A 80 5.10 11.80 -8.93
C ARG A 80 5.94 11.07 -7.86
N PRO A 81 6.08 9.74 -7.93
CA PRO A 81 6.79 8.96 -6.92
C PRO A 81 8.26 9.37 -6.75
N ALA A 82 8.97 9.83 -7.78
CA ALA A 82 10.36 10.26 -7.63
C ALA A 82 10.48 11.54 -6.77
N ARG A 83 9.51 12.45 -6.89
CA ARG A 83 9.48 13.67 -6.06
C ARG A 83 9.24 13.34 -4.59
N LEU A 84 8.32 12.41 -4.31
CA LEU A 84 8.08 11.92 -2.95
C LEU A 84 9.33 11.21 -2.41
N ALA A 85 9.98 10.40 -3.23
CA ALA A 85 11.23 9.75 -2.87
C ALA A 85 12.31 10.76 -2.47
N GLU A 86 12.48 11.84 -3.22
CA GLU A 86 13.44 12.90 -2.89
C GLU A 86 13.12 13.58 -1.56
N MET A 87 11.84 13.75 -1.22
CA MET A 87 11.43 14.41 0.01
C MET A 87 11.53 13.51 1.25
N PHE A 88 11.26 12.21 1.08
CA PHE A 88 11.01 11.30 2.20
C PHE A 88 11.94 10.09 2.23
N SER A 89 13.00 10.02 1.42
CA SER A 89 13.95 8.89 1.46
C SER A 89 14.62 8.72 2.82
N ASN A 90 14.83 9.81 3.55
CA ASN A 90 15.52 9.79 4.84
C ASN A 90 14.61 9.36 5.98
N SER A 91 13.34 9.78 5.99
CA SER A 91 12.36 9.32 6.97
C SER A 91 11.85 7.92 6.63
N GLY A 92 11.78 7.60 5.33
CA GLY A 92 11.14 6.41 4.78
C GLY A 92 9.64 6.30 5.10
N VAL A 93 9.03 7.39 5.58
CA VAL A 93 7.60 7.47 5.91
C VAL A 93 6.99 8.67 5.18
N LEU A 94 5.85 8.45 4.51
CA LEU A 94 5.05 9.48 3.86
C LEU A 94 3.94 9.92 4.81
N PRO A 95 3.98 11.17 5.33
CA PRO A 95 2.93 11.68 6.18
C PRO A 95 1.67 11.98 5.35
N MET A 96 0.57 11.31 5.66
CA MET A 96 -0.71 11.49 4.96
C MET A 96 -1.67 12.41 5.73
N GLY A 97 -1.31 12.83 6.93
CA GLY A 97 -2.17 13.62 7.82
C GLY A 97 -3.27 12.77 8.45
N LEU A 98 -4.15 13.41 9.22
CA LEU A 98 -5.28 12.72 9.84
C LEU A 98 -6.26 12.21 8.78
N ALA A 99 -6.87 11.06 9.03
CA ALA A 99 -8.00 10.60 8.24
C ALA A 99 -9.16 11.60 8.39
N ALA A 100 -9.89 11.85 7.31
CA ALA A 100 -11.17 12.52 7.42
C ALA A 100 -12.13 11.62 8.21
N ASP A 101 -12.80 12.17 9.21
CA ASP A 101 -13.84 11.46 9.96
C ASP A 101 -14.87 10.90 8.97
N ASN A 102 -15.08 9.58 9.01
CA ASN A 102 -16.10 8.92 8.22
C ASN A 102 -17.02 8.16 9.16
N ASP A 103 -18.28 8.60 9.23
CA ASP A 103 -19.34 8.01 10.06
C ASP A 103 -19.89 6.67 9.52
N LEU A 104 -19.16 5.99 8.63
CA LEU A 104 -19.57 4.69 8.08
C LEU A 104 -19.16 3.57 9.03
N GLU A 105 -19.81 3.53 10.19
CA GLU A 105 -19.70 2.44 11.14
C GLU A 105 -20.45 1.20 10.61
N GLY A 106 -19.84 0.02 10.78
CA GLY A 106 -20.54 -1.26 10.66
C GLY A 106 -20.35 -2.04 9.36
N ALA A 107 -19.78 -1.47 8.29
CA ALA A 107 -19.41 -2.21 7.08
C ALA A 107 -17.88 -2.31 6.93
N PRO A 108 -17.33 -3.43 6.40
CA PRO A 108 -15.91 -3.52 6.07
C PRO A 108 -15.46 -2.34 5.20
N GLN A 109 -14.29 -1.78 5.51
CA GLN A 109 -13.77 -0.62 4.80
C GLN A 109 -12.54 -1.00 3.98
N LEU A 110 -12.43 -0.44 2.78
CA LEU A 110 -11.22 -0.59 1.96
C LEU A 110 -10.17 0.44 2.40
N GLY A 111 -8.99 -0.07 2.76
CA GLY A 111 -7.78 0.71 2.99
C GLY A 111 -6.76 0.45 1.88
N ILE A 112 -6.23 1.52 1.30
CA ILE A 112 -5.13 1.49 0.35
C ILE A 112 -3.89 1.99 1.08
N LEU A 113 -2.86 1.16 1.23
CA LEU A 113 -1.59 1.54 1.83
C LEU A 113 -0.58 1.85 0.72
N PRO A 114 -0.31 3.13 0.41
CA PRO A 114 0.62 3.51 -0.64
C PRO A 114 2.07 3.37 -0.20
N MET A 115 2.91 3.01 -1.15
CA MET A 115 4.33 2.81 -0.95
C MET A 115 5.13 3.26 -2.17
N ILE A 116 6.42 3.50 -1.97
CA ILE A 116 7.37 3.76 -3.05
C ILE A 116 8.60 2.89 -2.81
N ALA A 117 8.88 1.97 -3.74
CA ALA A 117 10.13 1.24 -3.75
C ALA A 117 11.19 2.01 -4.53
N LEU A 118 12.40 2.08 -4.00
CA LEU A 118 13.57 2.64 -4.68
C LEU A 118 14.42 1.50 -5.23
N VAL A 119 14.35 1.32 -6.53
CA VAL A 119 14.90 0.15 -7.22
C VAL A 119 15.98 0.59 -8.19
N GLN A 120 17.14 -0.05 -8.14
CA GLN A 120 18.18 0.18 -9.15
C GLN A 120 17.81 -0.49 -10.47
N ASP A 121 18.16 0.11 -11.60
CA ASP A 121 17.88 -0.41 -12.95
C ASP A 121 18.23 -1.90 -13.09
N ARG A 122 19.42 -2.28 -12.60
CA ARG A 122 19.92 -3.67 -12.62
C ARG A 122 19.14 -4.68 -11.77
N ALA A 123 18.27 -4.21 -10.88
CA ALA A 123 17.51 -5.04 -9.95
C ALA A 123 16.00 -5.00 -10.24
N LEU A 124 15.60 -4.37 -11.35
CA LEU A 124 14.19 -4.23 -11.71
C LEU A 124 13.53 -5.56 -12.07
N ASP A 125 14.25 -6.46 -12.73
CA ASP A 125 13.72 -7.77 -13.13
C ASP A 125 13.47 -8.63 -11.88
N ASP A 126 14.50 -8.83 -11.03
CA ASP A 126 14.38 -9.53 -9.74
C ASP A 126 13.28 -8.92 -8.85
N PHE A 127 13.16 -7.59 -8.84
CA PHE A 127 12.11 -6.90 -8.08
C PHE A 127 10.72 -7.17 -8.65
N SER A 128 10.59 -7.24 -9.99
CA SER A 128 9.32 -7.54 -10.63
C SER A 128 8.85 -8.97 -10.38
N GLU A 129 9.78 -9.93 -10.24
CA GLU A 129 9.45 -11.32 -9.90
C GLU A 129 8.92 -11.42 -8.46
N ARG A 130 9.49 -10.65 -7.54
CA ARG A 130 9.05 -10.59 -6.13
C ARG A 130 7.73 -9.85 -5.93
N LEU A 131 7.34 -8.99 -6.87
CA LEU A 131 6.08 -8.29 -6.79
C LEU A 131 4.92 -9.28 -6.94
N SER A 132 3.94 -9.21 -6.05
CA SER A 132 2.79 -10.13 -5.98
C SER A 132 3.10 -11.54 -5.45
N GLU A 133 4.35 -11.82 -5.04
CA GLU A 133 4.61 -13.00 -4.21
C GLU A 133 3.93 -12.82 -2.84
N GLU A 134 3.40 -13.92 -2.29
CA GLU A 134 2.95 -13.89 -0.91
C GLU A 134 4.13 -13.65 0.03
N LEU A 135 3.87 -12.97 1.15
CA LEU A 135 4.83 -12.89 2.23
C LEU A 135 5.17 -14.32 2.68
N SER A 136 6.46 -14.64 2.77
CA SER A 136 6.92 -15.89 3.39
C SER A 136 6.28 -16.04 4.77
N GLU A 137 6.13 -17.27 5.27
CA GLU A 137 5.45 -17.49 6.55
C GLU A 137 6.03 -16.63 7.69
N VAL A 138 7.35 -16.56 7.79
CA VAL A 138 8.07 -15.70 8.75
C VAL A 138 7.77 -14.21 8.49
N GLY A 139 7.80 -13.78 7.24
CA GLY A 139 7.47 -12.41 6.84
C GLY A 139 6.02 -12.03 7.16
N ARG A 140 5.08 -12.95 6.93
CA ARG A 140 3.66 -12.80 7.23
C ARG A 140 3.43 -12.63 8.72
N VAL A 141 4.04 -13.48 9.55
CA VAL A 141 3.95 -13.38 11.02
C VAL A 141 4.56 -12.07 11.52
N ALA A 142 5.74 -11.69 11.01
CA ALA A 142 6.38 -10.42 11.37
C ALA A 142 5.51 -9.22 10.98
N PHE A 143 4.93 -9.25 9.78
CA PHE A 143 4.03 -8.20 9.30
C PHE A 143 2.78 -8.11 10.17
N GLN A 144 2.12 -9.24 10.45
CA GLN A 144 0.93 -9.31 11.30
C GLN A 144 1.21 -8.77 12.71
N ASN A 145 2.34 -9.16 13.31
CA ASN A 145 2.75 -8.66 14.64
C ASN A 145 3.00 -7.15 14.67
N ALA A 146 3.44 -6.57 13.56
CA ALA A 146 3.64 -5.11 13.45
C ALA A 146 2.32 -4.37 13.16
N ILE A 147 1.50 -4.88 12.24
CA ILE A 147 0.34 -4.16 11.72
C ILE A 147 -0.90 -4.31 12.61
N TYR A 148 -1.11 -5.45 13.27
CA TYR A 148 -2.27 -5.65 14.14
C TYR A 148 -2.36 -4.60 15.26
N PRO A 149 -1.33 -4.38 16.10
CA PRO A 149 -1.40 -3.36 17.14
C PRO A 149 -1.51 -1.95 16.54
N ALA A 150 -0.81 -1.68 15.43
CA ALA A 150 -0.87 -0.39 14.74
C ALA A 150 -2.27 -0.06 14.20
N LEU A 151 -3.08 -1.08 13.92
CA LEU A 151 -4.48 -0.97 13.48
C LEU A 151 -5.49 -1.17 14.61
N GLY A 152 -5.05 -1.36 15.85
CA GLY A 152 -5.93 -1.65 16.98
C GLY A 152 -6.67 -3.00 16.88
N LEU A 153 -6.14 -3.94 16.10
CA LEU A 153 -6.74 -5.26 15.86
C LEU A 153 -6.29 -6.26 16.93
N ILE A 154 -7.24 -7.10 17.37
CA ILE A 154 -7.00 -8.15 18.36
C ILE A 154 -6.69 -9.47 17.64
N PRO A 155 -5.46 -10.02 17.76
CA PRO A 155 -5.11 -11.30 17.14
C PRO A 155 -6.05 -12.43 17.58
N GLY A 156 -6.51 -13.22 16.62
CA GLY A 156 -7.43 -14.35 16.84
C GLY A 156 -8.89 -13.97 17.02
N TYR A 157 -9.20 -12.68 17.16
CA TYR A 157 -10.57 -12.15 17.22
C TYR A 157 -10.92 -11.35 15.96
N ASP A 158 -10.01 -10.49 15.54
CA ASP A 158 -10.10 -9.72 14.30
C ASP A 158 -9.25 -10.35 13.19
N LEU A 159 -9.70 -10.18 11.95
CA LEU A 159 -9.04 -10.70 10.76
C LEU A 159 -8.63 -9.56 9.85
N LEU A 160 -7.33 -9.44 9.60
CA LEU A 160 -6.78 -8.58 8.56
C LEU A 160 -6.69 -9.37 7.26
N LEU A 161 -7.40 -8.91 6.23
CA LEU A 161 -7.27 -9.39 4.86
C LEU A 161 -6.50 -8.36 4.05
N TYR A 162 -5.58 -8.81 3.21
CA TYR A 162 -4.79 -7.92 2.36
C TYR A 162 -4.30 -8.65 1.10
N ALA A 163 -4.08 -7.88 0.04
CA ALA A 163 -3.27 -8.29 -1.09
C ALA A 163 -1.79 -7.93 -0.84
N PRO A 164 -0.81 -8.76 -1.26
CA PRO A 164 0.60 -8.41 -1.21
C PRO A 164 0.92 -7.09 -1.95
N PRO A 165 2.11 -6.49 -1.72
CA PRO A 165 2.54 -5.31 -2.46
C PRO A 165 2.47 -5.54 -3.97
N SER A 166 1.79 -4.64 -4.67
CA SER A 166 1.62 -4.69 -6.12
C SER A 166 1.87 -3.31 -6.73
N PRO A 167 2.18 -3.23 -8.05
CA PRO A 167 2.26 -1.95 -8.75
C PRO A 167 0.97 -1.15 -8.58
N ALA A 168 1.10 0.16 -8.33
CA ALA A 168 -0.05 1.04 -8.11
C ALA A 168 -1.06 1.07 -9.28
N GLN A 169 -0.60 0.88 -10.52
CA GLN A 169 -1.49 0.72 -11.68
C GLN A 169 -2.36 -0.56 -11.60
N GLY A 170 -1.89 -1.59 -10.90
CA GLY A 170 -2.57 -2.87 -10.69
C GLY A 170 -3.56 -2.87 -9.52
N LEU A 171 -3.94 -1.71 -8.98
CA LEU A 171 -4.80 -1.62 -7.80
C LEU A 171 -6.13 -2.37 -7.95
N ASN A 172 -6.74 -2.38 -9.13
CA ASN A 172 -7.96 -3.19 -9.36
C ASN A 172 -7.72 -4.68 -9.13
N HIS A 173 -6.59 -5.23 -9.58
CA HIS A 173 -6.25 -6.64 -9.33
C HIS A 173 -6.07 -6.93 -7.83
N ALA A 174 -5.46 -6.01 -7.08
CA ALA A 174 -5.33 -6.13 -5.64
C ALA A 174 -6.70 -6.07 -4.93
N ILE A 175 -7.61 -5.22 -5.39
CA ILE A 175 -8.99 -5.14 -4.88
C ILE A 175 -9.78 -6.41 -5.22
N ASP A 176 -9.62 -6.96 -6.41
CA ASP A 176 -10.30 -8.20 -6.82
C ASP A 176 -9.83 -9.39 -6.00
N ALA A 177 -8.52 -9.53 -5.77
CA ALA A 177 -7.96 -10.55 -4.88
C ALA A 177 -8.49 -10.39 -3.45
N LEU A 178 -8.55 -9.15 -2.95
CA LEU A 178 -9.10 -8.87 -1.63
C LEU A 178 -10.61 -9.19 -1.54
N ASN A 179 -11.38 -8.88 -2.58
CA ASN A 179 -12.80 -9.19 -2.67
C ASN A 179 -13.05 -10.71 -2.64
N ALA A 180 -12.20 -11.51 -3.29
CA ALA A 180 -12.27 -12.96 -3.23
C ALA A 180 -12.04 -13.45 -1.79
N SER A 181 -10.95 -13.02 -1.13
CA SER A 181 -10.68 -13.38 0.27
C SER A 181 -11.77 -12.91 1.23
N LEU A 182 -12.34 -11.72 0.98
CA LEU A 182 -13.42 -11.16 1.76
C LEU A 182 -14.67 -12.04 1.65
N LYS A 183 -15.07 -12.38 0.42
CA LYS A 183 -16.22 -13.25 0.16
C LYS A 183 -16.04 -14.62 0.83
N ASP A 184 -14.89 -15.27 0.64
CA ASP A 184 -14.57 -16.57 1.25
C ASP A 184 -14.67 -16.51 2.77
N ALA A 185 -14.15 -15.44 3.38
CA ALA A 185 -14.29 -15.25 4.81
C ALA A 185 -15.78 -15.19 5.18
N PHE A 186 -16.61 -14.39 4.50
CA PHE A 186 -18.03 -14.20 4.87
C PHE A 186 -18.83 -15.49 4.74
N GLU A 187 -18.55 -16.28 3.70
CA GLU A 187 -19.11 -17.61 3.50
C GLU A 187 -18.71 -18.57 4.64
N GLN A 188 -17.43 -18.62 5.02
CA GLN A 188 -16.96 -19.47 6.12
C GLN A 188 -17.59 -19.13 7.47
N ALA A 189 -17.94 -17.86 7.71
CA ALA A 189 -18.62 -17.44 8.93
C ALA A 189 -20.15 -17.56 8.87
N ALA A 190 -20.72 -18.02 7.74
CA ALA A 190 -22.17 -18.10 7.50
C ALA A 190 -22.90 -16.76 7.73
N VAL A 191 -22.27 -15.64 7.32
CA VAL A 191 -22.85 -14.29 7.41
C VAL A 191 -23.09 -13.74 6.00
N PRO A 192 -24.19 -12.99 5.74
CA PRO A 192 -24.42 -12.38 4.44
C PRO A 192 -23.25 -11.50 3.99
N PHE A 193 -22.77 -11.70 2.76
CA PHE A 193 -21.73 -10.88 2.18
C PHE A 193 -22.28 -9.48 1.84
N PRO A 194 -21.69 -8.39 2.38
CA PRO A 194 -22.20 -7.02 2.18
C PRO A 194 -22.01 -6.48 0.75
N GLY A 195 -21.30 -7.23 -0.09
CA GLY A 195 -20.94 -6.83 -1.45
C GLY A 195 -19.45 -6.53 -1.61
N PRO A 196 -18.95 -6.55 -2.84
CA PRO A 196 -17.54 -6.28 -3.12
C PRO A 196 -17.22 -4.80 -2.97
N PHE A 197 -15.95 -4.49 -2.70
CA PHE A 197 -15.43 -3.15 -2.88
C PHE A 197 -15.49 -2.72 -4.35
N PRO A 198 -15.69 -1.42 -4.64
CA PRO A 198 -15.85 -0.94 -6.00
C PRO A 198 -14.55 -1.04 -6.79
N SER A 199 -14.68 -1.32 -8.09
CA SER A 199 -13.58 -1.20 -9.04
C SER A 199 -13.37 0.26 -9.46
N ILE A 200 -12.15 0.58 -9.87
CA ILE A 200 -11.72 1.91 -10.27
C ILE A 200 -11.70 1.98 -11.80
N PRO A 201 -12.17 3.09 -12.42
CA PRO A 201 -11.99 3.30 -13.85
C PRO A 201 -10.50 3.24 -14.23
N GLU A 202 -10.15 2.49 -15.28
CA GLU A 202 -8.76 2.34 -15.74
C GLU A 202 -8.08 3.69 -16.02
N SER A 203 -8.85 4.67 -16.51
CA SER A 203 -8.38 6.03 -16.77
C SER A 203 -7.84 6.74 -15.53
N ALA A 204 -8.34 6.43 -14.33
CA ALA A 204 -7.85 7.00 -13.09
C ALA A 204 -6.48 6.42 -12.68
N LEU A 205 -6.23 5.15 -12.99
CA LEU A 205 -4.98 4.45 -12.68
C LEU A 205 -3.90 4.67 -13.75
N ALA A 206 -4.30 4.88 -15.02
CA ALA A 206 -3.39 5.09 -16.15
C ALA A 206 -2.44 6.29 -15.98
N SER A 207 -2.80 7.26 -15.14
CA SER A 207 -1.99 8.44 -14.81
C SER A 207 -0.81 8.14 -13.86
N ILE A 208 -0.82 6.98 -13.20
CA ILE A 208 0.22 6.57 -12.26
C ILE A 208 1.36 5.94 -13.06
N PRO A 209 2.61 6.39 -12.96
CA PRO A 209 3.71 5.77 -13.71
C PRO A 209 4.05 4.39 -13.15
N LEU A 210 4.47 3.44 -14.00
CA LEU A 210 5.03 2.16 -13.54
C LEU A 210 6.34 2.35 -12.76
N LYS A 211 7.16 3.31 -13.18
CA LYS A 211 8.38 3.74 -12.50
C LYS A 211 8.75 5.15 -12.95
N GLU A 212 9.35 5.94 -12.07
CA GLU A 212 9.86 7.28 -12.37
C GLU A 212 11.34 7.36 -12.02
N PRO A 213 12.22 7.86 -12.90
CA PRO A 213 13.64 7.97 -12.58
C PRO A 213 13.88 9.03 -11.49
N CYS A 214 14.64 8.67 -10.46
CA CYS A 214 15.03 9.61 -9.42
C CYS A 214 16.12 10.56 -9.93
N THR A 215 16.02 11.86 -9.61
CA THR A 215 17.07 12.82 -9.93
C THR A 215 18.06 12.89 -8.76
N LYS A 216 19.11 12.06 -8.80
CA LYS A 216 20.29 12.27 -7.97
C LYS A 216 21.26 13.20 -8.68
#